data_AF-A0A7Y2XR82-F1
#
_entry.id   AF-A0A7Y2XR82-F1
#
_cell.length_a   1.000
_cell.length_b   1.000
_cell.length_c   1.000
_cell.angle_alpha   90.00
_cell.angle_beta   90.00
_cell.angle_gamma   90.00
#
_symmetry.space_group_name_H-M   'P 1'
#
loop_
_entity.id
_entity.type
_entity.pdbx_description
1 polymer ?
#
loop_
_entity_poly.entity_id
_entity_poly.type
_entity_poly.pdbx_seq_one_letter_code
_entity_poly.pdbx_strand_id
1 'polypeptide(L)' 'MFKRLSKTSPRVNIVRIFSDGDDVSGHTEYDFSSRRVGFEVFRFEGEQTVEHWDTSEKIPPRSE' A
#
# COMPACT_ATOMS: atom_id res chain seq x y z
N MET A 1 9.98 9.64 11.94
CA MET A 1 8.83 8.82 11.49
C MET A 1 9.04 7.33 11.74
N PHE A 2 10.06 6.69 11.13
CA PHE A 2 10.31 5.24 11.25
C PHE A 2 10.53 4.72 12.68
N LYS A 3 11.25 5.46 13.54
CA LYS A 3 11.43 5.13 14.97
C LYS A 3 10.11 5.11 15.78
N ARG A 4 9.06 5.79 15.29
CA ARG A 4 7.72 5.77 15.90
C ARG A 4 6.92 4.57 15.41
N LEU A 5 6.98 4.29 14.11
CA LEU A 5 6.36 3.10 13.52
C LEU A 5 6.95 1.81 14.07
N SER A 6 8.26 1.75 14.31
CA SER A 6 8.90 0.55 14.88
C SER A 6 8.43 0.18 16.29
N LYS A 7 7.72 1.08 16.99
CA LYS A 7 7.14 0.82 18.32
C LYS A 7 5.73 0.23 18.27
N THR A 8 5.09 0.19 17.10
CA THR A 8 3.69 -0.23 16.94
C THR A 8 3.53 -1.58 16.22
N SER A 9 4.61 -2.37 16.10
CA SER A 9 4.64 -3.66 15.37
C SER A 9 3.86 -3.61 14.05
N PRO A 10 4.25 -2.72 13.13
CA PRO A 10 3.49 -2.43 11.94
C PRO A 10 3.44 -3.66 11.03
N ARG A 11 2.26 -3.98 10.49
CA ARG A 11 2.10 -5.06 9.51
C ARG A 11 1.64 -4.51 8.17
N VAL A 12 2.18 -5.09 7.11
CA VAL A 12 1.79 -4.81 5.74
C VAL A 12 1.43 -6.14 5.11
N ASN A 13 0.25 -6.22 4.51
CA ASN A 13 -0.21 -7.39 3.79
C ASN A 13 -0.53 -6.99 2.34
N ILE A 14 0.28 -7.47 1.40
CA ILE A 14 0.01 -7.28 -0.03
C ILE A 14 -1.03 -8.32 -0.43
N VAL A 15 -2.25 -7.87 -0.71
CA VAL A 15 -3.39 -8.75 -0.99
C VAL A 15 -3.31 -9.28 -2.41
N ARG A 16 -2.95 -8.42 -3.36
CA ARG A 16 -2.82 -8.75 -4.78
C ARG A 16 -2.04 -7.66 -5.51
N ILE A 17 -1.43 -8.06 -6.62
CA ILE A 17 -0.70 -7.20 -7.53
C ILE A 17 -1.25 -7.46 -8.94
N PHE A 18 -1.40 -6.40 -9.72
CA PHE A 18 -1.73 -6.45 -11.14
C PHE A 18 -0.65 -5.72 -11.92
N SER A 19 -0.40 -6.16 -13.15
CA SER A 19 0.55 -5.52 -14.05
C SER A 19 -0.06 -5.39 -15.44
N ASP A 20 0.16 -4.24 -16.08
CA ASP A 20 -0.16 -3.98 -17.48
C ASP A 20 0.99 -3.19 -18.11
N GLY A 21 1.82 -3.88 -18.90
CA GLY A 21 3.04 -3.29 -19.46
C GLY A 21 3.99 -2.78 -18.38
N ASP A 22 4.32 -1.49 -18.45
CA ASP A 22 5.21 -0.79 -17.52
C ASP A 22 4.50 -0.32 -16.24
N ASP A 23 3.18 -0.50 -16.16
CA ASP A 23 2.36 -0.11 -15.01
C ASP A 23 2.09 -1.31 -14.10
N VAL A 24 2.30 -1.12 -12.79
CA VAL A 24 2.03 -2.12 -11.76
C VAL A 24 1.14 -1.50 -10.69
N SER A 25 0.04 -2.16 -10.34
CA SER A 25 -0.82 -1.74 -9.24
C SER A 25 -0.86 -2.76 -8.11
N GLY A 26 -0.82 -2.27 -6.87
CA GLY A 26 -0.86 -3.07 -5.66
C GLY A 26 -2.10 -2.75 -4.83
N HIS A 27 -2.76 -3.78 -4.30
CA HIS A 27 -3.77 -3.64 -3.25
C HIS A 27 -3.14 -4.11 -1.94
N THR A 28 -3.00 -3.19 -1.00
CA THR A 28 -2.24 -3.39 0.23
C THR A 28 -3.09 -3.08 1.45
N GLU A 29 -3.11 -3.97 2.44
CA GLU A 29 -3.63 -3.70 3.76
C GLU A 29 -2.48 -3.26 4.69
N TYR A 30 -2.67 -2.13 5.36
CA TYR A 30 -1.72 -1.62 6.35
C TYR A 30 -2.32 -1.68 7.74
N ASP A 31 -1.55 -2.20 8.69
CA ASP A 31 -1.85 -2.20 10.12
C ASP A 31 -0.73 -1.41 10.82
N PHE A 32 -0.86 -0.08 10.80
CA PHE A 32 0.07 0.86 11.45
C PHE A 32 -0.51 1.36 12.78
N SER A 33 -0.84 2.65 12.88
CA SER A 33 -1.63 3.19 14.00
C SER A 33 -3.13 2.99 13.83
N SER A 34 -3.58 2.65 12.62
CA SER A 34 -4.95 2.32 12.27
C SER A 34 -4.95 1.41 11.05
N ARG A 35 -5.92 0.50 10.95
CA ARG A 35 -6.07 -0.35 9.76
C ARG A 35 -6.53 0.46 8.54
N ARG A 36 -5.82 0.31 7.43
CA ARG A 36 -6.10 0.98 6.16
C ARG A 36 -6.01 0.00 5.00
N VAL A 37 -6.73 0.30 3.94
CA VAL A 37 -6.54 -0.32 2.61
C VAL A 37 -5.98 0.76 1.70
N GLY A 38 -4.93 0.44 0.96
CA GLY A 38 -4.40 1.31 -0.09
C GLY A 38 -4.35 0.63 -1.44
N PHE A 39 -4.42 1.48 -2.45
CA PHE A 39 -4.08 1.16 -3.82
C PHE A 39 -2.88 2.00 -4.22
N GLU A 40 -1.85 1.31 -4.69
CA GLU A 40 -0.60 1.90 -5.15
C GLU A 40 -0.51 1.62 -6.65
N VAL A 41 -0.02 2.59 -7.42
CA VAL A 41 0.28 2.45 -8.85
C VAL A 41 1.71 2.93 -9.06
N PHE A 42 2.49 2.10 -9.75
CA PHE A 42 3.88 2.34 -10.10
C PHE A 42 4.02 2.29 -11.61
N ARG A 43 4.74 3.26 -12.19
CA ARG A 43 5.21 3.17 -13.58
C ARG A 43 6.71 2.95 -13.60
N PHE A 44 7.17 2.03 -14.43
CA PHE A 44 8.58 1.69 -14.58
C PHE A 44 9.16 2.20 -15.90
N GLU A 45 10.44 2.54 -15.88
CA GLU A 45 11.28 2.67 -17.08
C GLU A 45 12.53 1.82 -16.88
N GLY A 46 12.55 0.65 -17.54
CA GLY A 46 13.56 -0.37 -17.30
C GLY A 46 13.51 -0.88 -15.86
N GLU A 47 14.60 -0.74 -15.11
CA GLU A 47 14.70 -1.19 -13.72
C GLU A 47 14.32 -0.10 -12.69
N GLN A 48 13.88 1.08 -13.15
CA GLN A 48 13.59 2.21 -12.28
C GLN A 48 12.09 2.46 -12.18
N THR A 49 11.60 2.68 -10.96
CA THR A 49 10.28 3.27 -10.72
C THR A 49 10.38 4.78 -10.96
N VAL A 50 9.68 5.27 -11.98
CA VAL A 50 9.69 6.69 -12.36
C VAL A 50 8.46 7.45 -11.88
N GLU A 51 7.35 6.75 -11.63
CA GLU A 51 6.14 7.33 -11.05
C GLU A 51 5.59 6.41 -9.96
N HIS A 52 5.06 7.02 -8.90
CA HIS A 52 4.39 6.33 -7.80
C HIS A 52 3.22 7.18 -7.32
N TRP A 53 2.03 6.61 -7.37
CA TRP A 53 0.81 7.21 -6.83
C TRP A 53 0.16 6.25 -5.87
N ASP A 54 -0.23 6.77 -4.72
CA ASP A 54 -0.96 6.00 -3.73
C ASP A 54 -2.23 6.74 -3.30
N THR A 55 -3.26 5.95 -3.02
CA THR A 55 -4.40 6.38 -2.22
C THR A 55 -4.64 5.36 -1.13
N SER A 56 -5.04 5.82 0.05
CA SER A 56 -5.40 4.92 1.14
C SER A 56 -6.57 5.44 1.93
N GLU A 57 -7.42 4.51 2.35
CA GLU A 57 -8.60 4.79 3.15
C GLU A 57 -8.63 3.95 4.43
N LYS A 58 -9.29 4.46 5.46
CA LYS A 58 -9.52 3.67 6.68
C LYS A 58 -10.52 2.56 6.38
N ILE A 59 -10.26 1.36 6.86
CA ILE A 59 -11.25 0.29 6.80
C ILE A 59 -12.40 0.66 7.74
N PRO A 60 -13.64 0.80 7.26
CA PRO A 60 -14.77 1.10 8.12
C PRO A 60 -15.01 -0.07 9.09
N PRO A 61 -15.58 0.19 10.28
CA PRO A 61 -16.03 -0.87 11.15
C PRO A 61 -17.02 -1.76 10.39
N ARG A 62 -16.93 -3.07 10.60
CA ARG A 62 -17.83 -4.02 9.97
C ARG A 62 -19.25 -3.72 10.49
N SER A 63 -20.17 -3.38 9.60
CA SER A 63 -21.60 -3.33 9.93
C SER A 63 -22.06 -4.73 10.30
N GLU A 64 -22.81 -4.83 11.40
CA GLU A 64 -23.44 -6.06 11.87
C GLU A 64 -24.54 -6.53 10.90
#